data_AF-A0A1G0J7F0-F1
#
_entry.id   AF-A0A1G0J7F0-F1
#
_cell.length_a   1.000
_cell.length_b   1.000
_cell.length_c   1.000
_cell.angle_alpha   90.00
_cell.angle_beta   90.00
_cell.angle_gamma   90.00
#
_symmetry.space_group_name_H-M   'P 1'
#
loop_
_entity.id
_entity.type
_entity.pdbx_description
1 polymer ?
#
loop_
_entity_poly.entity_id
_entity_poly.type
_entity_poly.pdbx_seq_one_letter_code
_entity_poly.pdbx_strand_id
1 'polypeptide(L)'
;MENDMSGFKRLKLLLARIVTSIVALFIFTQQVQAVEAWKITEIFSNTDGTVQYIKLSTTSDNQQGLSGRTLRALNAAGAVGQTFTFPSSLSSAQTANKSVLIGTVAFSGFTQLHVDYQLPSGFLFTEGGSVQLVDIDSLTYQRAQLPRNGVQALRSDGAPVTANPVNFAGQTVTVDVAVTSIFNDATAVVNLPVVDVPGSGIANASLQLTKQDPFEFSLSDAYFYGSGVSVGPRAVRLLDGGVLNVPGVRVGGQLYELNMTLINSNPIVFGNLAVLSVRNEPAVPALPPAPVNPTPDPLAASIARGESRYGSLCAVCHGSSGEGGQGPGLLGYSESAFTSLRNRIDATMPQGNSGACVDSASSTCATDVANFVILRLSAN
;
A
#
# COMPACT_ATOMS: atom_id res chain seq x y z
N MET A 1 94.70 12.88 -8.29
CA MET A 1 94.89 13.35 -6.91
C MET A 1 93.52 13.61 -6.34
N GLU A 2 92.84 12.57 -5.85
CA GLU A 2 92.92 12.11 -4.44
C GLU A 2 92.45 13.20 -3.48
N ASN A 3 91.22 13.03 -2.99
CA ASN A 3 90.86 12.77 -1.59
C ASN A 3 90.45 14.11 -0.95
N ASP A 4 89.50 14.23 -0.04
CA ASP A 4 89.19 13.32 1.04
C ASP A 4 87.76 13.59 1.55
N MET A 5 87.15 12.54 2.08
CA MET A 5 85.79 12.45 2.57
C MET A 5 85.85 12.44 4.10
N SER A 6 85.76 13.60 4.76
CA SER A 6 85.63 13.67 6.22
C SER A 6 84.60 14.72 6.64
N GLY A 7 83.41 14.28 7.05
CA GLY A 7 82.42 15.21 7.61
C GLY A 7 80.95 14.81 7.55
N PHE A 8 80.62 13.51 7.43
CA PHE A 8 79.33 13.04 7.97
C PHE A 8 79.22 13.52 9.43
N LYS A 9 78.03 14.04 9.81
CA LYS A 9 77.59 14.41 11.17
C LYS A 9 77.81 15.88 11.58
N ARG A 10 76.95 16.80 11.10
CA ARG A 10 76.46 17.98 11.89
C ARG A 10 75.42 18.88 11.21
N LEU A 11 74.79 18.46 10.10
CA LEU A 11 73.69 19.24 9.49
C LEU A 11 72.35 18.48 9.38
N LYS A 12 72.22 17.32 10.05
CA LYS A 12 70.98 16.52 10.05
C LYS A 12 70.12 16.62 11.32
N LEU A 13 70.48 17.43 12.31
CA LEU A 13 69.66 17.65 13.51
C LEU A 13 69.87 19.07 14.04
N LEU A 14 69.01 20.01 13.64
CA LEU A 14 68.57 21.20 14.39
C LEU A 14 67.89 22.15 13.42
N LEU A 15 66.61 21.90 13.16
CA LEU A 15 65.60 22.91 12.80
C LEU A 15 64.23 22.24 13.03
N ALA A 16 63.93 22.01 14.30
CA ALA A 16 62.61 21.67 14.76
C ALA A 16 61.86 22.98 15.10
N ARG A 17 60.64 23.09 14.55
CA ARG A 17 59.52 23.96 14.95
C ARG A 17 59.57 25.41 14.44
N ILE A 18 58.68 25.73 13.48
CA ILE A 18 57.64 26.78 13.57
C ILE A 18 56.80 26.76 12.26
N VAL A 19 55.49 26.46 12.44
CA VAL A 19 54.32 26.94 11.70
C VAL A 19 53.98 26.34 10.32
N THR A 20 53.18 25.27 10.40
CA THR A 20 51.81 25.18 9.82
C THR A 20 51.56 25.82 8.45
N SER A 21 51.59 25.01 7.39
CA SER A 21 50.76 25.21 6.18
C SER A 21 50.64 23.88 5.42
N ILE A 22 49.92 22.94 6.02
CA ILE A 22 49.33 21.81 5.29
C ILE A 22 48.00 22.33 4.74
N VAL A 23 48.00 22.84 3.51
CA VAL A 23 46.77 22.94 2.71
C VAL A 23 46.58 21.58 2.05
N ALA A 24 46.21 20.59 2.86
CA ALA A 24 45.56 19.39 2.36
C ALA A 24 44.12 19.80 2.08
N LEU A 25 43.82 20.05 0.81
CA LEU A 25 42.47 20.28 0.32
C LEU A 25 41.69 18.98 0.53
N PHE A 26 41.09 18.82 1.71
CA PHE A 26 40.07 17.82 1.95
C PHE A 26 38.88 18.20 1.06
N ILE A 27 38.82 17.59 -0.12
CA ILE A 27 37.57 17.49 -0.86
C ILE A 27 36.71 16.56 0.00
N PHE A 28 35.94 17.13 0.92
CA PHE A 28 34.77 16.45 1.46
C PHE A 28 33.83 16.28 0.27
N THR A 29 33.91 15.12 -0.41
CA THR A 29 32.75 14.62 -1.10
C THR A 29 31.70 14.46 -0.03
N GLN A 30 30.72 15.38 0.02
CA GLN A 30 29.48 15.08 0.69
C GLN A 30 28.90 13.89 -0.05
N GLN A 31 29.19 12.69 0.45
CA GLN A 31 28.32 11.57 0.18
C GLN A 31 27.01 11.97 0.85
N VAL A 32 26.07 12.48 0.06
CA VAL A 32 24.67 12.42 0.43
C VAL A 32 24.41 10.93 0.58
N GLN A 33 24.58 10.41 1.80
CA GLN A 33 23.96 9.14 2.11
C GLN A 33 22.49 9.36 1.80
N ALA A 34 21.97 8.63 0.82
CA ALA A 34 20.54 8.52 0.69
C ALA A 34 20.07 8.06 2.07
N VAL A 35 19.40 8.94 2.82
CA VAL A 35 18.64 8.51 3.98
C VAL A 35 17.73 7.44 3.42
N GLU A 36 17.96 6.15 3.78
CA GLU A 36 17.23 5.05 3.16
C GLU A 36 15.77 5.10 3.63
N ALA A 37 15.01 5.94 2.94
CA ALA A 37 13.60 6.13 3.13
C ALA A 37 12.82 4.89 2.68
N TRP A 38 11.53 4.86 3.00
CA TRP A 38 10.63 3.79 2.58
C TRP A 38 10.73 3.50 1.08
N LYS A 39 10.92 2.23 0.74
CA LYS A 39 10.92 1.70 -0.62
C LYS A 39 9.68 0.89 -0.88
N ILE A 40 9.09 1.04 -2.05
CA ILE A 40 7.99 0.20 -2.52
C ILE A 40 8.61 -1.13 -2.95
N THR A 41 8.45 -2.17 -2.13
CA THR A 41 9.14 -3.45 -2.33
C THR A 41 8.26 -4.50 -3.00
N GLU A 42 6.94 -4.41 -2.84
CA GLU A 42 6.00 -5.39 -3.37
C GLU A 42 4.62 -4.77 -3.62
N ILE A 43 4.00 -5.10 -4.74
CA ILE A 43 2.62 -4.74 -5.04
C ILE A 43 1.83 -5.96 -5.49
N PHE A 44 0.56 -6.02 -5.14
CA PHE A 44 -0.34 -7.10 -5.53
C PHE A 44 -1.67 -6.54 -6.02
N SER A 45 -2.24 -7.19 -7.01
CA SER A 45 -3.62 -6.96 -7.44
C SER A 45 -4.23 -8.27 -7.90
N ASN A 46 -5.47 -8.51 -7.53
CA ASN A 46 -6.31 -9.48 -8.24
C ASN A 46 -6.77 -8.91 -9.60
N THR A 47 -7.51 -9.72 -10.36
CA THR A 47 -7.96 -9.44 -11.73
C THR A 47 -8.64 -8.09 -11.90
N ASP A 48 -9.58 -7.77 -11.02
CA ASP A 48 -10.46 -6.59 -11.13
C ASP A 48 -9.98 -5.40 -10.27
N GLY A 49 -8.86 -5.55 -9.57
CA GLY A 49 -8.28 -4.52 -8.71
C GLY A 49 -9.04 -4.27 -7.41
N THR A 50 -9.98 -5.13 -7.03
CA THR A 50 -10.69 -5.01 -5.75
C THR A 50 -9.83 -5.41 -4.56
N VAL A 51 -9.00 -6.45 -4.73
CA VAL A 51 -8.04 -6.93 -3.72
C VAL A 51 -6.65 -6.47 -4.12
N GLN A 52 -6.12 -5.46 -3.44
CA GLN A 52 -4.79 -4.90 -3.70
C GLN A 52 -4.03 -4.64 -2.41
N TYR A 53 -2.71 -4.71 -2.49
CA TYR A 53 -1.84 -4.13 -1.46
C TYR A 53 -0.55 -3.57 -2.05
N ILE A 54 0.07 -2.68 -1.28
CA ILE A 54 1.40 -2.11 -1.48
C ILE A 54 2.17 -2.36 -0.19
N LYS A 55 3.36 -2.96 -0.30
CA LYS A 55 4.28 -3.15 0.80
C LYS A 55 5.44 -2.17 0.66
N LEU A 56 5.67 -1.41 1.72
CA LEU A 56 6.88 -0.60 1.86
C LEU A 56 7.87 -1.33 2.77
N SER A 57 9.16 -1.13 2.56
CA SER A 57 10.20 -1.57 3.50
C SER A 57 11.30 -0.52 3.65
N THR A 58 11.96 -0.50 4.80
CA THR A 58 13.16 0.32 5.04
C THR A 58 14.17 -0.47 5.88
N THR A 59 15.44 -0.14 5.71
CA THR A 59 16.56 -0.64 6.53
C THR A 59 16.92 0.34 7.65
N SER A 60 16.35 1.55 7.63
CA SER A 60 16.71 2.65 8.51
C SER A 60 15.66 2.90 9.58
N ASP A 61 16.13 3.29 10.76
CA ASP A 61 15.25 3.82 11.81
C ASP A 61 14.82 5.27 11.50
N ASN A 62 13.90 5.77 12.33
CA ASN A 62 13.36 7.12 12.30
C ASN A 62 12.61 7.48 11.00
N GLN A 63 11.99 6.49 10.35
CA GLN A 63 11.16 6.66 9.15
C GLN A 63 9.66 6.73 9.46
N GLN A 64 9.24 6.93 10.70
CA GLN A 64 7.83 6.90 11.11
C GLN A 64 6.97 8.02 10.50
N GLY A 65 7.60 9.11 10.04
CA GLY A 65 6.95 10.33 9.58
C GLY A 65 6.25 10.21 8.24
N LEU A 66 5.13 9.49 8.19
CA LEU A 66 4.30 9.32 6.99
C LEU A 66 3.13 10.30 6.91
N SER A 67 2.66 10.89 8.02
CA SER A 67 1.49 11.78 8.00
C SER A 67 1.61 12.88 6.94
N GLY A 68 0.57 13.01 6.10
CA GLY A 68 0.52 14.00 5.02
C GLY A 68 1.35 13.65 3.77
N ARG A 69 2.17 12.59 3.78
CA ARG A 69 2.77 12.04 2.57
C ARG A 69 1.71 11.43 1.67
N THR A 70 2.03 11.25 0.40
CA THR A 70 1.07 10.72 -0.58
C THR A 70 1.63 9.52 -1.35
N LEU A 71 0.78 8.52 -1.52
CA LEU A 71 0.88 7.54 -2.59
C LEU A 71 0.07 8.03 -3.78
N ARG A 72 0.62 7.90 -4.99
CA ARG A 72 -0.05 8.28 -6.23
C ARG A 72 0.10 7.18 -7.26
N ALA A 73 -1.01 6.75 -7.85
CA ALA A 73 -1.01 5.82 -8.97
C ALA A 73 -1.07 6.59 -10.30
N LEU A 74 -0.32 6.14 -11.29
CA LEU A 74 -0.37 6.63 -12.66
C LEU A 74 -0.57 5.45 -13.59
N ASN A 75 -1.40 5.60 -14.61
CA ASN A 75 -1.56 4.55 -15.62
C ASN A 75 -0.34 4.48 -16.55
N ALA A 76 -0.33 3.52 -17.47
CA ALA A 76 0.76 3.34 -18.44
C ALA A 76 1.04 4.59 -19.31
N ALA A 77 0.05 5.47 -19.50
CA ALA A 77 0.20 6.72 -20.25
C ALA A 77 0.68 7.89 -19.37
N GLY A 78 0.92 7.66 -18.07
CA GLY A 78 1.31 8.69 -17.11
C GLY A 78 0.16 9.58 -16.61
N ALA A 79 -1.09 9.24 -16.94
CA ALA A 79 -2.24 9.96 -16.40
C ALA A 79 -2.41 9.60 -14.92
N VAL A 80 -2.62 10.63 -14.09
CA VAL A 80 -2.79 10.48 -12.65
C VAL A 80 -4.14 9.80 -12.37
N GLY A 81 -4.08 8.70 -11.61
CA GLY A 81 -5.24 8.00 -11.08
C GLY A 81 -5.55 8.44 -9.66
N GLN A 82 -5.78 7.45 -8.79
CA GLN A 82 -6.08 7.72 -7.39
C GLN A 82 -4.84 8.20 -6.62
N THR A 83 -5.08 9.06 -5.64
CA THR A 83 -4.08 9.54 -4.67
C THR A 83 -4.54 9.19 -3.27
N PHE A 84 -3.63 8.67 -2.45
CA PHE A 84 -3.87 8.33 -1.05
C PHE A 84 -2.94 9.16 -0.18
N THR A 85 -3.50 9.89 0.78
CA THR A 85 -2.72 10.65 1.76
C THR A 85 -2.67 9.87 3.06
N PHE A 86 -1.48 9.62 3.58
CA PHE A 86 -1.31 8.95 4.87
C PHE A 86 -1.92 9.80 5.99
N PRO A 87 -2.91 9.27 6.75
CA PRO A 87 -3.63 10.06 7.74
C PRO A 87 -2.79 10.35 8.99
N SER A 88 -1.83 9.49 9.30
CA SER A 88 -1.00 9.55 10.50
C SER A 88 0.39 8.97 10.25
N SER A 89 1.32 9.31 11.13
CA SER A 89 2.64 8.68 11.21
C SER A 89 2.54 7.31 11.90
N LEU A 90 3.54 6.46 11.69
CA LEU A 90 3.65 5.19 12.42
C LEU A 90 3.84 5.46 13.92
N SER A 91 3.42 4.51 14.75
CA SER A 91 3.45 4.65 16.21
C SER A 91 4.85 4.53 16.83
N SER A 92 5.85 4.07 16.08
CA SER A 92 7.22 3.87 16.57
C SER A 92 8.25 4.35 15.55
N ALA A 93 9.33 4.96 16.05
CA ALA A 93 10.50 5.33 15.28
C ALA A 93 11.44 4.15 14.97
N GLN A 94 11.26 2.99 15.64
CA GLN A 94 11.99 1.76 15.35
C GLN A 94 11.45 1.15 14.05
N THR A 95 12.02 1.57 12.93
CA THR A 95 11.54 1.32 11.58
C THR A 95 12.53 0.49 10.75
N ALA A 96 13.76 0.33 11.22
CA ALA A 96 14.76 -0.48 10.56
C ALA A 96 14.29 -1.94 10.39
N ASN A 97 14.41 -2.45 9.17
CA ASN A 97 13.99 -3.80 8.77
C ASN A 97 12.51 -4.09 9.02
N LYS A 98 11.67 -3.05 9.06
CA LYS A 98 10.21 -3.16 9.13
C LYS A 98 9.58 -2.99 7.76
N SER A 99 8.32 -3.44 7.68
CA SER A 99 7.46 -3.21 6.53
C SER A 99 6.27 -2.35 6.93
N VAL A 100 5.68 -1.66 5.96
CA VAL A 100 4.35 -1.04 6.11
C VAL A 100 3.45 -1.65 5.05
N LEU A 101 2.30 -2.17 5.47
CA LEU A 101 1.31 -2.76 4.59
C LEU A 101 0.15 -1.80 4.39
N ILE A 102 -0.05 -1.40 3.14
CA ILE A 102 -1.16 -0.57 2.71
C ILE A 102 -2.05 -1.42 1.81
N GLY A 103 -3.26 -1.77 2.23
CA GLY A 103 -4.11 -2.73 1.49
C GLY A 103 -5.57 -2.31 1.41
N THR A 104 -6.32 -2.85 0.45
CA THR A 104 -7.75 -2.55 0.26
C THR A 104 -8.62 -3.19 1.33
N VAL A 105 -9.87 -2.72 1.46
CA VAL A 105 -10.80 -3.26 2.48
C VAL A 105 -11.07 -4.74 2.18
N ALA A 106 -11.18 -5.08 0.89
CA ALA A 106 -11.35 -6.45 0.44
C ALA A 106 -10.13 -7.33 0.76
N PHE A 107 -8.91 -6.78 0.68
CA PHE A 107 -7.72 -7.50 1.10
C PHE A 107 -7.76 -7.84 2.59
N SER A 108 -8.02 -6.87 3.46
CA SER A 108 -8.14 -7.09 4.90
C SER A 108 -9.29 -8.04 5.25
N GLY A 109 -10.45 -7.89 4.60
CA GLY A 109 -11.63 -8.72 4.85
C GLY A 109 -11.44 -10.19 4.46
N PHE A 110 -10.78 -10.45 3.33
CA PHE A 110 -10.50 -11.82 2.86
C PHE A 110 -9.38 -12.49 3.67
N THR A 111 -8.30 -11.76 3.94
CA THR A 111 -7.11 -12.35 4.59
C THR A 111 -7.15 -12.33 6.12
N GLN A 112 -8.01 -11.49 6.71
CA GLN A 112 -8.03 -11.15 8.13
C GLN A 112 -6.73 -10.52 8.65
N LEU A 113 -5.79 -10.16 7.76
CA LEU A 113 -4.57 -9.45 8.12
C LEU A 113 -4.88 -7.96 8.30
N HIS A 114 -4.54 -7.42 9.47
CA HIS A 114 -4.65 -5.99 9.73
C HIS A 114 -3.59 -5.22 8.93
N VAL A 115 -4.04 -4.35 8.03
CA VAL A 115 -3.18 -3.43 7.29
C VAL A 115 -2.83 -2.21 8.15
N ASP A 116 -1.65 -1.63 7.96
CA ASP A 116 -1.26 -0.41 8.67
C ASP A 116 -2.04 0.81 8.16
N TYR A 117 -2.35 0.80 6.86
CA TYR A 117 -3.17 1.83 6.22
C TYR A 117 -4.18 1.23 5.24
N GLN A 118 -5.38 1.79 5.25
CA GLN A 118 -6.49 1.35 4.42
C GLN A 118 -6.47 2.06 3.05
N LEU A 119 -6.26 1.29 1.98
CA LEU A 119 -6.24 1.78 0.59
C LEU A 119 -7.65 1.72 -0.04
N PRO A 120 -8.00 2.66 -0.94
CA PRO A 120 -9.17 2.52 -1.82
C PRO A 120 -9.01 1.35 -2.81
N SER A 121 -10.12 0.73 -3.21
CA SER A 121 -10.13 -0.29 -4.28
C SER A 121 -9.77 0.33 -5.64
N GLY A 122 -9.13 -0.44 -6.51
CA GLY A 122 -8.72 0.01 -7.85
C GLY A 122 -7.67 1.11 -7.82
N PHE A 123 -6.87 1.20 -6.75
CA PHE A 123 -5.81 2.18 -6.62
C PHE A 123 -4.65 1.87 -7.60
N LEU A 124 -4.19 0.62 -7.64
CA LEU A 124 -3.20 0.17 -8.61
C LEU A 124 -3.87 -0.09 -9.95
N PHE A 125 -3.30 0.43 -11.03
CA PHE A 125 -3.75 0.12 -12.38
C PHE A 125 -3.39 -1.31 -12.74
N THR A 126 -4.37 -2.13 -13.12
CA THR A 126 -4.12 -3.52 -13.52
C THR A 126 -3.46 -3.61 -14.89
N GLU A 127 -3.69 -2.61 -15.75
CA GLU A 127 -3.22 -2.53 -17.14
C GLU A 127 -1.78 -1.99 -17.28
N GLY A 128 -1.02 -1.93 -16.18
CA GLY A 128 0.32 -1.34 -16.15
C GLY A 128 0.31 0.14 -15.75
N GLY A 129 1.47 0.65 -15.32
CA GLY A 129 1.61 2.02 -14.84
C GLY A 129 2.72 2.18 -13.81
N SER A 130 2.52 3.07 -12.85
CA SER A 130 3.41 3.23 -11.71
C SER A 130 2.65 3.57 -10.44
N VAL A 131 3.24 3.19 -9.31
CA VAL A 131 2.90 3.73 -8.00
C VAL A 131 4.08 4.53 -7.47
N GLN A 132 3.78 5.69 -6.92
CA GLN A 132 4.76 6.65 -6.42
C GLN A 132 4.46 6.93 -4.95
N LEU A 133 5.44 6.70 -4.08
CA LEU A 133 5.52 7.39 -2.81
C LEU A 133 6.17 8.73 -3.11
N VAL A 134 5.35 9.78 -3.21
CA VAL A 134 5.73 11.05 -3.83
C VAL A 134 7.00 11.61 -3.20
N ASP A 135 7.95 12.00 -4.05
CA ASP A 135 9.29 12.52 -3.73
C ASP A 135 10.24 11.54 -3.00
N ILE A 136 9.87 10.27 -2.83
CA ILE A 136 10.65 9.27 -2.09
C ILE A 136 11.02 8.06 -2.95
N ASP A 137 10.02 7.41 -3.56
CA ASP A 137 10.24 6.17 -4.30
C ASP A 137 9.14 5.93 -5.35
N SER A 138 9.45 5.13 -6.36
CA SER A 138 8.48 4.72 -7.36
C SER A 138 8.75 3.31 -7.87
N LEU A 139 7.67 2.58 -8.10
CA LEU A 139 7.67 1.30 -8.79
C LEU A 139 6.86 1.44 -10.07
N THR A 140 7.52 1.28 -11.22
CA THR A 140 6.90 1.24 -12.56
C THR A 140 6.80 -0.21 -13.02
N TYR A 141 5.69 -0.57 -13.65
CA TYR A 141 5.43 -1.93 -14.11
C TYR A 141 4.61 -1.94 -15.39
N GLN A 142 4.87 -2.95 -16.22
CA GLN A 142 4.08 -3.24 -17.41
C GLN A 142 2.92 -4.17 -17.08
N ARG A 143 1.88 -4.13 -17.91
CA ARG A 143 0.71 -5.03 -17.81
C ARG A 143 1.11 -6.50 -17.68
N ALA A 144 2.08 -6.94 -18.48
CA ALA A 144 2.57 -8.32 -18.51
C ALA A 144 3.40 -8.73 -17.28
N GLN A 145 3.85 -7.76 -16.46
CA GLN A 145 4.64 -8.05 -15.27
C GLN A 145 3.75 -8.28 -14.03
N LEU A 146 2.63 -7.57 -13.92
CA LEU A 146 1.75 -7.65 -12.76
C LEU A 146 0.95 -8.98 -12.77
N PRO A 147 1.24 -9.93 -11.86
CA PRO A 147 0.54 -11.22 -11.87
C PRO A 147 -0.93 -11.05 -11.49
N ARG A 148 -1.81 -11.83 -12.12
CA ARG A 148 -3.26 -11.90 -11.79
C ARG A 148 -3.71 -13.30 -11.39
N ASN A 149 -2.77 -14.13 -10.97
CA ASN A 149 -2.99 -15.53 -10.60
C ASN A 149 -3.42 -15.73 -9.15
N GLY A 150 -3.68 -14.64 -8.43
CA GLY A 150 -4.22 -14.67 -7.07
C GLY A 150 -3.23 -15.04 -5.96
N VAL A 151 -2.01 -15.47 -6.32
CA VAL A 151 -1.00 -15.98 -5.36
C VAL A 151 0.35 -15.26 -5.46
N GLN A 152 0.66 -14.65 -6.61
CA GLN A 152 1.90 -13.90 -6.80
C GLN A 152 1.67 -12.39 -6.78
N ALA A 153 2.65 -11.70 -6.21
CA ALA A 153 2.81 -10.26 -6.26
C ALA A 153 3.94 -9.89 -7.23
N LEU A 154 4.08 -8.60 -7.50
CA LEU A 154 5.19 -8.03 -8.25
C LEU A 154 6.17 -7.38 -7.28
N ARG A 155 7.42 -7.85 -7.28
CA ARG A 155 8.52 -7.24 -6.52
C ARG A 155 9.05 -6.00 -7.24
N SER A 156 9.71 -5.13 -6.49
CA SER A 156 10.25 -3.85 -6.99
C SER A 156 11.21 -3.92 -8.18
N ASP A 157 11.84 -5.08 -8.42
CA ASP A 157 12.68 -5.30 -9.61
C ASP A 157 11.90 -5.83 -10.82
N GLY A 158 10.56 -5.87 -10.72
CA GLY A 158 9.68 -6.34 -11.78
C GLY A 158 9.55 -7.86 -11.85
N ALA A 159 10.14 -8.61 -10.91
CA ALA A 159 10.01 -10.06 -10.86
C ALA A 159 8.72 -10.49 -10.13
N PRO A 160 7.98 -11.47 -10.67
CA PRO A 160 6.86 -12.07 -9.96
C PRO A 160 7.38 -12.91 -8.80
N VAL A 161 6.77 -12.77 -7.62
CA VAL A 161 7.14 -13.48 -6.38
C VAL A 161 5.89 -13.98 -5.69
N THR A 162 5.99 -15.03 -4.86
CA THR A 162 4.89 -15.38 -3.95
C THR A 162 4.56 -14.17 -3.09
N ALA A 163 3.28 -13.81 -3.04
CA ALA A 163 2.81 -12.67 -2.26
C ALA A 163 3.19 -12.85 -0.79
N ASN A 164 3.85 -11.83 -0.22
CA ASN A 164 4.35 -11.86 1.15
C ASN A 164 3.99 -10.54 1.85
N PRO A 165 2.68 -10.29 2.10
CA PRO A 165 2.25 -9.09 2.80
C PRO A 165 2.73 -9.14 4.25
N VAL A 166 3.41 -8.08 4.70
CA VAL A 166 3.90 -7.96 6.08
C VAL A 166 3.57 -6.57 6.60
N ASN A 167 2.80 -6.48 7.68
CA ASN A 167 2.48 -5.20 8.32
C ASN A 167 3.60 -4.74 9.27
N PHE A 168 3.45 -3.55 9.86
CA PHE A 168 4.46 -2.95 10.73
C PHE A 168 4.71 -3.76 12.02
N ALA A 169 3.70 -4.46 12.50
CA ALA A 169 3.81 -5.41 13.61
C ALA A 169 4.56 -6.71 13.25
N GLY A 170 4.89 -6.93 11.96
CA GLY A 170 5.55 -8.14 11.47
C GLY A 170 4.62 -9.32 11.23
N GLN A 171 3.30 -9.10 11.22
CA GLN A 171 2.31 -10.13 10.93
C GLN A 171 2.21 -10.35 9.42
N THR A 172 1.95 -11.59 9.00
CA THR A 172 1.83 -12.00 7.60
C THR A 172 0.79 -13.09 7.42
N VAL A 173 0.39 -13.32 6.18
CA VAL A 173 -0.60 -14.33 5.77
C VAL A 173 -0.27 -14.85 4.37
N THR A 174 -0.64 -16.09 4.08
CA THR A 174 -0.60 -16.61 2.71
C THR A 174 -1.75 -16.00 1.91
N VAL A 175 -1.45 -15.53 0.70
CA VAL A 175 -2.46 -14.98 -0.21
C VAL A 175 -2.83 -16.04 -1.24
N ASP A 176 -4.12 -16.39 -1.29
CA ASP A 176 -4.70 -17.32 -2.25
C ASP A 176 -6.08 -16.83 -2.69
N VAL A 177 -6.09 -15.82 -3.56
CA VAL A 177 -7.32 -15.25 -4.10
C VAL A 177 -7.80 -16.12 -5.26
N ALA A 178 -9.03 -16.61 -5.18
CA ALA A 178 -9.63 -17.37 -6.27
C ALA A 178 -9.64 -16.53 -7.57
N VAL A 179 -8.99 -17.05 -8.60
CA VAL A 179 -9.01 -16.46 -9.94
C VAL A 179 -10.26 -16.96 -10.65
N THR A 180 -11.19 -16.04 -10.88
CA THR A 180 -12.45 -16.34 -11.57
C THR A 180 -12.54 -15.49 -12.83
N SER A 181 -12.89 -16.12 -13.95
CA SER A 181 -13.18 -15.39 -15.19
C SER A 181 -14.52 -14.67 -15.04
N ILE A 182 -14.69 -13.51 -15.68
CA ILE A 182 -15.90 -12.72 -15.55
C ILE A 182 -16.48 -12.47 -16.94
N PHE A 183 -17.76 -12.76 -17.12
CA PHE A 183 -18.52 -12.28 -18.26
C PHE A 183 -19.20 -10.97 -17.88
N ASN A 184 -18.98 -9.94 -18.69
CA ASN A 184 -19.61 -8.65 -18.53
C ASN A 184 -20.77 -8.52 -19.53
N ASP A 185 -22.00 -8.64 -19.05
CA ASP A 185 -23.21 -8.62 -19.88
C ASP A 185 -23.37 -7.32 -20.68
N ALA A 186 -22.85 -6.19 -20.17
CA ALA A 186 -22.97 -4.90 -20.84
C ALA A 186 -22.03 -4.77 -22.05
N THR A 187 -20.86 -5.41 -22.00
CA THR A 187 -19.87 -5.41 -23.09
C THR A 187 -19.88 -6.71 -23.90
N ALA A 188 -20.55 -7.74 -23.39
CA ALA A 188 -20.53 -9.10 -23.88
C ALA A 188 -19.10 -9.68 -24.01
N VAL A 189 -18.21 -9.32 -23.10
CA VAL A 189 -16.81 -9.79 -23.04
C VAL A 189 -16.63 -10.76 -21.89
N VAL A 190 -15.96 -11.88 -22.14
CA VAL A 190 -15.41 -12.78 -21.12
C VAL A 190 -13.95 -12.40 -20.90
N ASN A 191 -13.58 -11.98 -19.68
CA ASN A 191 -12.18 -11.80 -19.29
C ASN A 191 -11.66 -13.11 -18.69
N LEU A 192 -10.53 -13.59 -19.23
CA LEU A 192 -9.80 -14.78 -18.82
C LEU A 192 -8.48 -14.34 -18.20
N PRO A 193 -8.40 -14.24 -16.86
CA PRO A 193 -7.29 -13.55 -16.21
C PRO A 193 -5.97 -14.28 -16.38
N VAL A 194 -6.05 -15.61 -16.36
CA VAL A 194 -4.92 -16.52 -16.49
C VAL A 194 -5.35 -17.71 -17.34
N VAL A 195 -4.69 -17.86 -18.48
CA VAL A 195 -4.85 -18.94 -19.45
C VAL A 195 -3.50 -19.64 -19.61
N ASP A 196 -3.45 -20.90 -19.24
CA ASP A 196 -2.32 -21.78 -19.54
C ASP A 196 -2.44 -22.23 -21.01
N VAL A 197 -1.51 -21.78 -21.85
CA VAL A 197 -1.43 -22.10 -23.27
C VAL A 197 -0.21 -23.01 -23.48
N PRO A 198 -0.41 -24.32 -23.66
CA PRO A 198 0.69 -25.27 -23.82
C PRO A 198 1.68 -24.84 -24.90
N GLY A 199 2.97 -24.87 -24.55
CA GLY A 199 4.06 -24.47 -25.44
C GLY A 199 4.24 -22.96 -25.65
N SER A 200 3.24 -22.13 -25.33
CA SER A 200 3.32 -20.66 -25.47
C SER A 200 3.52 -19.94 -24.12
N GLY A 201 3.06 -20.54 -23.03
CA GLY A 201 3.16 -19.96 -21.68
C GLY A 201 1.81 -19.48 -21.17
N ILE A 202 1.85 -18.49 -20.28
CA ILE A 202 0.66 -18.03 -19.55
C ILE A 202 0.19 -16.70 -20.12
N ALA A 203 -1.08 -16.63 -20.50
CA ALA A 203 -1.69 -15.44 -21.07
C ALA A 203 -2.82 -14.89 -20.20
N ASN A 204 -3.12 -13.62 -20.42
CA ASN A 204 -4.41 -13.03 -20.13
C ASN A 204 -5.12 -12.82 -21.46
N ALA A 205 -6.43 -13.06 -21.51
CA ALA A 205 -7.21 -12.92 -22.73
C ALA A 205 -8.59 -12.34 -22.46
N SER A 206 -9.14 -11.65 -23.45
CA SER A 206 -10.53 -11.22 -23.49
C SER A 206 -11.18 -11.80 -24.74
N LEU A 207 -12.33 -12.46 -24.56
CA LEU A 207 -13.12 -13.02 -25.65
C LEU A 207 -14.43 -12.25 -25.78
N GLN A 208 -14.66 -11.64 -26.95
CA GLN A 208 -15.89 -10.95 -27.28
C GLN A 208 -16.91 -11.94 -27.81
N LEU A 209 -18.12 -11.95 -27.25
CA LEU A 209 -19.26 -12.66 -27.84
C LEU A 209 -19.61 -12.03 -29.19
N THR A 210 -19.46 -12.79 -30.27
CA THR A 210 -19.69 -12.33 -31.65
C THR A 210 -20.94 -12.92 -32.28
N LYS A 211 -21.48 -14.02 -31.73
CA LYS A 211 -22.72 -14.67 -32.20
C LYS A 211 -23.40 -15.38 -31.03
N GLN A 212 -24.72 -15.36 -30.97
CA GLN A 212 -25.50 -15.92 -29.86
C GLN A 212 -26.17 -17.27 -30.17
N ASP A 213 -26.34 -17.62 -31.45
CA ASP A 213 -26.95 -18.88 -31.86
C ASP A 213 -26.28 -19.48 -33.12
N PRO A 214 -25.38 -20.47 -32.98
CA PRO A 214 -24.77 -20.89 -31.72
C PRO A 214 -23.87 -19.79 -31.13
N PHE A 215 -23.55 -19.92 -29.84
CA PHE A 215 -22.59 -19.04 -29.18
C PHE A 215 -21.19 -19.16 -29.83
N GLU A 216 -20.64 -18.02 -30.27
CA GLU A 216 -19.26 -17.91 -30.76
C GLU A 216 -18.59 -16.70 -30.09
N PHE A 217 -17.37 -16.92 -29.62
CA PHE A 217 -16.54 -15.94 -28.94
C PHE A 217 -15.23 -15.73 -29.69
N SER A 218 -14.95 -14.50 -30.10
CA SER A 218 -13.73 -14.13 -30.81
C SER A 218 -12.72 -13.48 -29.87
N LEU A 219 -11.44 -13.79 -30.03
CA LEU A 219 -10.38 -13.11 -29.27
C LEU A 219 -10.35 -11.62 -29.62
N SER A 220 -10.50 -10.75 -28.62
CA SER A 220 -10.51 -9.30 -28.79
C SER A 220 -9.24 -8.62 -28.25
N ASP A 221 -8.66 -9.16 -27.18
CA ASP A 221 -7.41 -8.68 -26.59
C ASP A 221 -6.68 -9.84 -25.92
N ALA A 222 -5.35 -9.84 -25.98
CA ALA A 222 -4.53 -10.80 -25.24
C ALA A 222 -3.09 -10.30 -25.08
N TYR A 223 -2.46 -10.77 -24.01
CA TYR A 223 -1.02 -10.65 -23.81
C TYR A 223 -0.49 -11.84 -23.02
N PHE A 224 0.78 -12.17 -23.24
CA PHE A 224 1.50 -13.14 -22.43
C PHE A 224 2.15 -12.47 -21.23
N TYR A 225 2.07 -13.13 -20.08
CA TYR A 225 2.80 -12.71 -18.90
C TYR A 225 4.32 -12.90 -19.08
N GLY A 226 5.08 -12.09 -18.35
CA GLY A 226 6.53 -12.28 -18.24
C GLY A 226 6.90 -13.62 -17.59
N SER A 227 8.13 -14.06 -17.82
CA SER A 227 8.65 -15.30 -17.22
C SER A 227 8.54 -15.28 -15.68
N GLY A 228 8.21 -16.44 -15.10
CA GLY A 228 8.12 -16.61 -13.64
C GLY A 228 6.72 -16.38 -13.05
N VAL A 229 5.78 -15.85 -13.82
CA VAL A 229 4.36 -15.94 -13.47
C VAL A 229 3.96 -17.42 -13.56
N SER A 230 3.26 -17.89 -12.53
CA SER A 230 2.73 -19.25 -12.44
C SER A 230 1.24 -19.27 -12.74
N VAL A 231 0.74 -20.45 -13.09
CA VAL A 231 -0.66 -20.66 -13.49
C VAL A 231 -1.62 -20.34 -12.33
N GLY A 232 -1.21 -20.59 -11.09
CA GLY A 232 -2.10 -20.46 -9.93
C GLY A 232 -3.22 -21.50 -9.94
N PRO A 233 -4.13 -21.42 -8.95
CA PRO A 233 -5.26 -22.34 -8.86
C PRO A 233 -6.37 -21.97 -9.87
N ARG A 234 -7.06 -22.98 -10.40
CA ARG A 234 -8.25 -22.82 -11.26
C ARG A 234 -8.04 -21.91 -12.49
N ALA A 235 -6.85 -21.91 -13.06
CA ALA A 235 -6.62 -21.23 -14.32
C ALA A 235 -7.40 -21.87 -15.47
N VAL A 236 -7.71 -21.05 -16.46
CA VAL A 236 -8.20 -21.52 -17.76
C VAL A 236 -7.09 -22.30 -18.44
N ARG A 237 -7.42 -23.40 -19.11
CA ARG A 237 -6.44 -24.22 -19.83
C ARG A 237 -6.88 -24.40 -21.27
N LEU A 238 -5.99 -24.11 -22.21
CA LEU A 238 -6.14 -24.59 -23.58
C LEU A 238 -5.59 -26.01 -23.64
N LEU A 239 -6.46 -26.98 -23.90
CA LEU A 239 -6.09 -28.40 -23.99
C LEU A 239 -5.73 -28.76 -25.43
N ASP A 240 -5.03 -29.89 -25.58
CA ASP A 240 -4.81 -30.52 -26.88
C ASP A 240 -6.15 -30.76 -27.59
N GLY A 241 -6.17 -30.54 -28.91
CA GLY A 241 -7.41 -30.56 -29.68
C GLY A 241 -8.20 -29.24 -29.65
N GLY A 242 -7.65 -28.18 -29.07
CA GLY A 242 -8.22 -26.82 -29.15
C GLY A 242 -9.40 -26.59 -28.21
N VAL A 243 -9.53 -27.37 -27.14
CA VAL A 243 -10.59 -27.19 -26.14
C VAL A 243 -10.12 -26.21 -25.08
N LEU A 244 -10.82 -25.08 -24.94
CA LEU A 244 -10.63 -24.14 -23.85
C LEU A 244 -11.48 -24.58 -22.66
N ASN A 245 -10.82 -25.13 -21.64
CA ASN A 245 -11.45 -25.45 -20.37
C ASN A 245 -11.44 -24.23 -19.46
N VAL A 246 -12.63 -23.75 -19.10
CA VAL A 246 -12.82 -22.61 -18.20
C VAL A 246 -13.47 -23.13 -16.91
N PRO A 247 -12.69 -23.30 -15.83
CA PRO A 247 -13.18 -23.90 -14.59
C PRO A 247 -14.15 -23.01 -13.80
N GLY A 248 -14.34 -21.75 -14.22
CA GLY A 248 -15.26 -20.82 -13.61
C GLY A 248 -15.35 -19.49 -14.36
N VAL A 249 -16.53 -19.21 -14.94
CA VAL A 249 -16.96 -17.88 -15.41
C VAL A 249 -18.11 -17.39 -14.58
N ARG A 250 -17.97 -16.24 -13.94
CA ARG A 250 -19.07 -15.57 -13.24
C ARG A 250 -19.96 -14.85 -14.25
N VAL A 251 -21.26 -15.15 -14.20
CA VAL A 251 -22.33 -14.51 -14.97
C VAL A 251 -23.43 -14.17 -13.97
N GLY A 252 -23.63 -12.88 -13.68
CA GLY A 252 -24.50 -12.46 -12.58
C GLY A 252 -24.13 -13.10 -11.24
N GLY A 253 -25.10 -13.77 -10.60
CA GLY A 253 -24.92 -14.50 -9.33
C GLY A 253 -24.59 -15.99 -9.49
N GLN A 254 -24.14 -16.41 -10.67
CA GLN A 254 -23.86 -17.82 -10.96
C GLN A 254 -22.44 -17.98 -11.48
N LEU A 255 -21.83 -19.12 -11.14
CA LEU A 255 -20.53 -19.53 -11.61
C LEU A 255 -20.68 -20.75 -12.49
N TYR A 256 -20.28 -20.59 -13.75
CA TYR A 256 -20.36 -21.60 -14.79
C TYR A 256 -18.99 -22.24 -15.00
N GLU A 257 -18.95 -23.55 -14.96
CA GLU A 257 -17.84 -24.32 -15.51
C GLU A 257 -18.18 -24.70 -16.95
N LEU A 258 -17.28 -24.40 -17.88
CA LEU A 258 -17.58 -24.54 -19.30
C LEU A 258 -16.36 -24.97 -20.12
N ASN A 259 -16.64 -25.63 -21.24
CA ASN A 259 -15.69 -25.89 -22.30
C ASN A 259 -16.14 -25.16 -23.57
N MET A 260 -15.18 -24.65 -24.34
CA MET A 260 -15.42 -24.17 -25.70
C MET A 260 -14.37 -24.78 -26.63
N THR A 261 -14.73 -24.99 -27.90
CA THR A 261 -13.83 -25.58 -28.90
C THR A 261 -13.34 -24.49 -29.86
N LEU A 262 -12.05 -24.50 -30.18
CA LEU A 262 -11.47 -23.65 -31.21
C LEU A 262 -12.07 -24.04 -32.56
N ILE A 263 -12.84 -23.14 -33.16
CA ILE A 263 -13.49 -23.35 -34.47
C ILE A 263 -12.79 -22.62 -35.61
N ASN A 264 -12.03 -21.56 -35.28
CA ASN A 264 -11.14 -20.88 -36.21
C ASN A 264 -9.90 -20.41 -35.45
N SER A 265 -8.71 -20.52 -36.08
CA SER A 265 -7.45 -20.04 -35.51
C SER A 265 -7.03 -18.69 -36.07
N ASN A 266 -7.66 -18.20 -37.15
CA ASN A 266 -7.40 -16.87 -37.71
C ASN A 266 -8.66 -16.25 -38.35
N PRO A 267 -9.36 -15.32 -37.66
CA PRO A 267 -9.15 -14.94 -36.26
C PRO A 267 -9.38 -16.11 -35.30
N ILE A 268 -8.85 -16.02 -34.08
CA ILE A 268 -9.11 -17.00 -33.02
C ILE A 268 -10.58 -16.87 -32.60
N VAL A 269 -11.36 -17.93 -32.84
CA VAL A 269 -12.77 -18.03 -32.48
C VAL A 269 -13.02 -19.36 -31.79
N PHE A 270 -13.67 -19.28 -30.64
CA PHE A 270 -14.17 -20.41 -29.88
C PHE A 270 -15.70 -20.52 -30.04
N GLY A 271 -16.20 -21.73 -30.24
CA GLY A 271 -17.62 -22.03 -30.31
C GLY A 271 -17.92 -23.34 -29.61
N ASN A 272 -19.06 -23.97 -29.94
CA ASN A 272 -19.48 -25.25 -29.36
C ASN A 272 -19.46 -25.22 -27.82
N LEU A 273 -20.05 -24.17 -27.24
CA LEU A 273 -20.10 -23.98 -25.79
C LEU A 273 -20.79 -25.16 -25.10
N ALA A 274 -20.07 -25.82 -24.20
CA ALA A 274 -20.59 -26.87 -23.35
C ALA A 274 -20.52 -26.41 -21.89
N VAL A 275 -21.69 -26.27 -21.25
CA VAL A 275 -21.78 -25.98 -19.81
C VAL A 275 -21.65 -27.32 -19.06
N LEU A 276 -20.60 -27.45 -18.26
CA LEU A 276 -20.31 -28.67 -17.49
C LEU A 276 -21.01 -28.64 -16.12
N SER A 277 -20.96 -27.49 -15.46
CA SER A 277 -21.65 -27.30 -14.18
C SER A 277 -22.07 -25.84 -13.99
N VAL A 278 -23.16 -25.64 -13.25
CA VAL A 278 -23.61 -24.32 -12.81
C VAL A 278 -23.78 -24.38 -11.31
N ARG A 279 -23.15 -23.45 -10.61
CA ARG A 279 -23.26 -23.33 -9.16
C ARG A 279 -23.69 -21.92 -8.84
N ASN A 280 -24.59 -21.81 -7.88
CA ASN A 280 -24.85 -20.52 -7.26
C ASN A 280 -23.56 -20.14 -6.53
N GLU A 281 -22.88 -19.16 -7.07
CA GLU A 281 -21.89 -18.46 -6.29
C GLU A 281 -22.70 -17.43 -5.53
N PRO A 282 -22.80 -17.50 -4.19
CA PRO A 282 -23.33 -16.36 -3.47
C PRO A 282 -22.59 -15.17 -4.04
N ALA A 283 -23.30 -14.11 -4.45
CA ALA A 283 -22.62 -12.84 -4.66
C ALA A 283 -21.68 -12.72 -3.48
N VAL A 284 -20.36 -12.61 -3.71
CA VAL A 284 -19.44 -12.21 -2.63
C VAL A 284 -20.20 -11.08 -2.00
N PRO A 285 -20.78 -11.26 -0.78
CA PRO A 285 -21.83 -10.38 -0.31
C PRO A 285 -21.22 -9.03 -0.50
N ALA A 286 -21.79 -8.23 -1.43
CA ALA A 286 -21.13 -7.01 -1.88
C ALA A 286 -20.70 -6.38 -0.58
N LEU A 287 -19.37 -6.29 -0.34
CA LEU A 287 -18.84 -5.96 0.99
C LEU A 287 -19.80 -4.92 1.52
N PRO A 288 -20.61 -5.23 2.55
CA PRO A 288 -21.84 -4.49 2.84
C PRO A 288 -21.50 -3.03 2.66
N PRO A 289 -22.12 -2.33 1.69
CA PRO A 289 -21.55 -1.21 0.94
C PRO A 289 -20.56 -0.48 1.82
N ALA A 290 -19.25 -0.74 1.61
CA ALA A 290 -18.16 -0.57 2.59
C ALA A 290 -18.68 0.13 3.84
N PRO A 291 -19.04 -0.61 4.91
CA PRO A 291 -20.16 -0.27 5.80
C PRO A 291 -20.17 1.22 5.88
N VAL A 292 -21.15 1.92 5.23
CA VAL A 292 -21.19 3.40 5.16
C VAL A 292 -20.64 3.80 6.49
N ASN A 293 -19.37 4.25 6.55
CA ASN A 293 -18.69 4.31 7.86
C ASN A 293 -19.72 5.05 8.69
N PRO A 294 -20.32 4.46 9.75
CA PRO A 294 -21.24 5.23 10.55
C PRO A 294 -20.39 6.42 10.88
N THR A 295 -20.70 7.58 10.28
CA THR A 295 -19.80 8.73 10.16
C THR A 295 -19.00 8.76 11.45
N PRO A 296 -17.69 8.39 11.44
CA PRO A 296 -17.03 7.78 12.60
C PRO A 296 -17.50 8.55 13.79
N ASP A 297 -18.24 7.88 14.70
CA ASP A 297 -19.14 8.53 15.66
C ASP A 297 -18.57 9.90 15.97
N PRO A 298 -19.24 11.01 15.59
CA PRO A 298 -18.60 12.32 15.61
C PRO A 298 -17.89 12.60 16.93
N LEU A 299 -18.39 12.02 18.02
CA LEU A 299 -17.75 11.97 19.32
C LEU A 299 -16.50 11.09 19.35
N ALA A 300 -16.54 9.81 18.99
CA ALA A 300 -15.35 8.95 18.86
C ALA A 300 -14.24 9.55 17.97
N ALA A 301 -14.58 10.15 16.83
CA ALA A 301 -13.62 10.84 15.97
C ALA A 301 -13.03 12.09 16.66
N SER A 302 -13.85 12.81 17.43
CA SER A 302 -13.43 13.95 18.24
C SER A 302 -12.49 13.53 19.38
N ILE A 303 -12.78 12.42 20.06
CA ILE A 303 -11.93 11.82 21.09
C ILE A 303 -10.56 11.43 20.51
N ALA A 304 -10.53 10.77 19.35
CA ALA A 304 -9.27 10.34 18.72
C ALA A 304 -8.39 11.52 18.29
N ARG A 305 -8.99 12.59 17.73
CA ARG A 305 -8.26 13.85 17.47
C ARG A 305 -7.82 14.51 18.77
N GLY A 306 -8.65 14.44 19.80
CA GLY A 306 -8.39 14.96 21.13
C GLY A 306 -7.19 14.32 21.80
N GLU A 307 -7.05 13.00 21.71
CA GLU A 307 -5.92 12.23 22.24
C GLU A 307 -4.59 12.68 21.62
N SER A 308 -4.56 12.82 20.29
CA SER A 308 -3.37 13.28 19.56
C SER A 308 -2.99 14.72 19.91
N ARG A 309 -3.98 15.62 19.99
CA ARG A 309 -3.79 17.03 20.40
C ARG A 309 -3.36 17.13 21.86
N TYR A 310 -3.92 16.30 22.74
CA TYR A 310 -3.55 16.25 24.14
C TYR A 310 -2.10 15.81 24.35
N GLY A 311 -1.68 14.75 23.65
CA GLY A 311 -0.29 14.26 23.71
C GLY A 311 0.74 15.30 23.26
N SER A 312 0.39 16.13 22.28
CA SER A 312 1.29 17.14 21.70
C SER A 312 1.27 18.49 22.42
N LEU A 313 0.14 18.90 22.99
CA LEU A 313 -0.06 20.24 23.54
C LEU A 313 -0.21 20.29 25.08
N CYS A 314 -0.67 19.21 25.70
CA CYS A 314 -1.18 19.25 27.08
C CYS A 314 -0.39 18.34 28.03
N ALA A 315 0.01 17.15 27.56
CA ALA A 315 0.62 16.10 28.38
C ALA A 315 1.93 16.54 29.07
N VAL A 316 2.68 17.47 28.48
CA VAL A 316 3.93 18.01 29.07
C VAL A 316 3.72 18.67 30.43
N CYS A 317 2.55 19.27 30.67
CA CYS A 317 2.22 19.91 31.94
C CYS A 317 1.23 19.09 32.77
N HIS A 318 0.24 18.48 32.12
CA HIS A 318 -0.86 17.79 32.78
C HIS A 318 -0.63 16.28 32.99
N GLY A 319 0.51 15.74 32.55
CA GLY A 319 0.81 14.31 32.60
C GLY A 319 0.24 13.56 31.40
N SER A 320 0.84 12.42 31.04
CA SER A 320 0.39 11.64 29.87
C SER A 320 -0.97 10.98 30.07
N SER A 321 -1.37 10.79 31.33
CA SER A 321 -2.64 10.22 31.75
C SER A 321 -3.51 11.23 32.50
N GLY A 322 -3.16 12.53 32.48
CA GLY A 322 -3.90 13.55 33.23
C GLY A 322 -3.60 13.58 34.73
N GLU A 323 -2.60 12.85 35.20
CA GLU A 323 -2.19 12.75 36.61
C GLU A 323 -1.69 14.07 37.21
N GLY A 324 -1.36 15.05 36.36
CA GLY A 324 -0.81 16.34 36.76
C GLY A 324 0.70 16.33 36.94
N GLY A 325 1.27 17.51 37.16
CA GLY A 325 2.70 17.72 37.32
C GLY A 325 3.01 19.21 37.44
N GLN A 326 3.55 19.80 36.37
CA GLN A 326 3.73 21.25 36.29
C GLN A 326 2.40 22.00 36.20
N GLY A 327 1.39 21.39 35.57
CA GLY A 327 0.00 21.81 35.58
C GLY A 327 -0.85 20.94 36.54
N PRO A 328 -2.07 21.38 36.88
CA PRO A 328 -2.96 20.61 37.74
C PRO A 328 -3.38 19.29 37.09
N GLY A 329 -3.69 18.29 37.92
CA GLY A 329 -4.28 17.04 37.45
C GLY A 329 -5.66 17.26 36.80
N LEU A 330 -5.96 16.44 35.81
CA LEU A 330 -7.18 16.44 35.00
C LEU A 330 -8.04 15.19 35.23
N LEU A 331 -7.63 14.30 36.13
CA LEU A 331 -8.45 13.16 36.55
C LEU A 331 -9.67 13.67 37.34
N GLY A 332 -10.87 13.20 36.98
CA GLY A 332 -12.12 13.49 37.71
C GLY A 332 -13.06 14.52 37.06
N TYR A 333 -12.80 14.96 35.83
CA TYR A 333 -13.75 15.76 35.05
C TYR A 333 -14.86 14.86 34.46
N SER A 334 -16.13 15.18 34.69
CA SER A 334 -17.28 14.42 34.18
C SER A 334 -17.94 15.06 32.95
N GLU A 335 -18.81 14.30 32.28
CA GLU A 335 -19.63 14.77 31.13
C GLU A 335 -20.38 16.09 31.41
N SER A 336 -20.89 16.28 32.63
CA SER A 336 -21.56 17.52 33.02
C SER A 336 -20.65 18.75 33.06
N ALA A 337 -19.32 18.56 33.02
CA ALA A 337 -18.32 19.62 32.98
C ALA A 337 -17.80 19.94 31.56
N PHE A 338 -18.29 19.24 30.52
CA PHE A 338 -17.78 19.39 29.14
C PHE A 338 -17.73 20.83 28.65
N THR A 339 -18.84 21.56 28.74
CA THR A 339 -18.91 22.96 28.28
C THR A 339 -17.92 23.85 29.03
N SER A 340 -17.78 23.67 30.34
CA SER A 340 -16.86 24.45 31.17
C SER A 340 -15.40 24.12 30.88
N LEU A 341 -15.08 22.84 30.66
CA LEU A 341 -13.73 22.40 30.31
C LEU A 341 -13.34 22.89 28.91
N ARG A 342 -14.20 22.67 27.91
CA ARG A 342 -13.99 23.15 26.54
C ARG A 342 -13.75 24.66 26.52
N ASN A 343 -14.62 25.45 27.16
CA ASN A 343 -14.46 26.91 27.23
C ASN A 343 -13.14 27.34 27.89
N ARG A 344 -12.71 26.61 28.93
CA ARG A 344 -11.45 26.90 29.60
C ARG A 344 -10.25 26.58 28.70
N ILE A 345 -10.29 25.45 27.99
CA ILE A 345 -9.25 25.08 27.02
C ILE A 345 -9.16 26.17 25.94
N ASP A 346 -10.30 26.48 25.32
CA ASP A 346 -10.42 27.46 24.24
C ASP A 346 -9.89 28.85 24.63
N ALA A 347 -10.17 29.30 25.84
CA ALA A 347 -9.80 30.65 26.28
C ALA A 347 -8.37 30.74 26.84
N THR A 348 -7.85 29.68 27.45
CA THR A 348 -6.67 29.79 28.33
C THR A 348 -5.58 28.75 28.11
N MET A 349 -5.79 27.74 27.26
CA MET A 349 -4.84 26.64 27.07
C MET A 349 -4.41 26.48 25.61
N PRO A 350 -3.15 26.07 25.37
CA PRO A 350 -2.07 25.90 26.35
C PRO A 350 -1.61 27.22 27.00
N GLN A 351 -1.19 27.15 28.27
CA GLN A 351 -0.75 28.34 29.01
C GLN A 351 0.45 29.01 28.31
N GLY A 352 0.34 30.33 28.06
CA GLY A 352 1.36 31.10 27.32
C GLY A 352 1.22 31.07 25.79
N ASN A 353 0.33 30.23 25.25
CA ASN A 353 -0.01 30.19 23.83
C ASN A 353 -1.42 29.63 23.60
N SER A 354 -2.45 30.28 24.17
CA SER A 354 -3.82 29.78 24.10
C SER A 354 -4.36 29.66 22.66
N GLY A 355 -3.85 30.47 21.74
CA GLY A 355 -4.17 30.39 20.31
C GLY A 355 -3.80 29.05 19.65
N ALA A 356 -2.94 28.22 20.26
CA ALA A 356 -2.55 26.93 19.72
C ALA A 356 -3.66 25.86 19.83
N CYS A 357 -4.67 26.04 20.69
CA CYS A 357 -5.78 25.11 20.79
C CYS A 357 -7.13 25.80 20.98
N VAL A 358 -7.57 26.46 19.91
CA VAL A 358 -8.90 27.11 19.83
C VAL A 358 -9.80 26.39 18.84
N ASP A 359 -11.10 26.48 19.10
CA ASP A 359 -12.14 26.17 18.14
C ASP A 359 -12.33 27.34 17.17
N SER A 360 -12.54 27.03 15.90
CA SER A 360 -12.76 28.01 14.83
C SER A 360 -13.58 27.38 13.71
N ALA A 361 -13.80 28.10 12.61
CA ALA A 361 -14.45 27.55 11.43
C ALA A 361 -13.70 26.35 10.81
N SER A 362 -12.41 26.17 11.12
CA SER A 362 -11.56 25.10 10.58
C SER A 362 -10.85 24.25 11.64
N SER A 363 -11.11 24.50 12.93
CA SER A 363 -10.48 23.79 14.05
C SER A 363 -11.51 23.44 15.12
N THR A 364 -11.44 22.23 15.63
CA THR A 364 -12.22 21.76 16.79
C THR A 364 -11.29 21.41 17.94
N CYS A 365 -10.16 22.10 18.08
CA CYS A 365 -9.10 21.71 19.02
C CYS A 365 -9.59 21.62 20.46
N ALA A 366 -10.25 22.66 20.97
CA ALA A 366 -10.72 22.70 22.33
C ALA A 366 -11.84 21.67 22.57
N THR A 367 -12.74 21.53 21.58
CA THR A 367 -13.80 20.51 21.57
C THR A 367 -13.23 19.08 21.61
N ASP A 368 -12.26 18.78 20.76
CA ASP A 368 -11.64 17.45 20.65
C ASP A 368 -10.89 17.08 21.95
N VAL A 369 -10.07 18.00 22.47
CA VAL A 369 -9.31 17.76 23.71
C VAL A 369 -10.24 17.61 24.92
N ALA A 370 -11.31 18.41 25.03
CA ALA A 370 -12.29 18.27 26.11
C ALA A 370 -12.99 16.91 26.10
N ASN A 371 -13.38 16.42 24.92
CA ASN A 371 -13.97 15.09 24.74
C ASN A 371 -13.01 13.99 25.19
N PHE A 372 -11.74 14.07 24.81
CA PHE A 372 -10.73 13.10 25.24
C PHE A 372 -10.52 13.10 26.77
N VAL A 373 -10.35 14.28 27.37
CA VAL A 373 -10.10 14.40 28.82
C VAL A 373 -11.25 13.78 29.61
N ILE A 374 -12.50 14.09 29.26
CA ILE A 374 -13.65 13.61 30.02
C ILE A 374 -13.92 12.13 29.78
N LEU A 375 -13.85 11.66 28.53
CA LEU A 375 -14.30 10.30 28.18
C LEU A 375 -13.20 9.24 28.27
N ARG A 376 -11.93 9.63 28.32
CA ARG A 376 -10.79 8.69 28.33
C ARG A 376 -9.82 8.89 29.49
N LEU A 377 -9.61 10.10 29.99
CA LEU A 377 -8.74 10.32 31.15
C LEU A 377 -9.51 10.23 32.47
N SER A 378 -10.77 10.67 32.52
CA SER A 378 -11.58 10.62 33.75
C SER A 378 -12.38 9.31 33.95
N ALA A 379 -12.28 8.35 33.03
CA ALA A 379 -13.03 7.10 33.07
C ALA A 379 -12.32 5.97 33.86
N ASN A 380 -11.15 6.23 34.43
CA ASN A 380 -10.35 5.28 35.23
C ASN A 380 -10.19 5.73 36.68
#